data_AF-A0A394DDU0-F1
#
_entry.id   AF-A0A394DDU0-F1
#
_cell.length_a   1.000
_cell.length_b   1.000
_cell.length_c   1.000
_cell.angle_alpha   90.00
_cell.angle_beta   90.00
_cell.angle_gamma   90.00
#
_symmetry.space_group_name_H-M   'P 1'
#
loop_
_entity.id
_entity.type
_entity.pdbx_description
1 polymer ?
#
loop_
_entity_poly.entity_id
_entity_poly.type
_entity_poly.pdbx_seq_one_letter_code
_entity_poly.pdbx_strand_id
1 'polypeptide(L)'
;MVSHGAAIYTMMFLFAFTFAYAGDIVHHDDVAPTRPGCENNFVLVKVPTYVDGVENSEYVGVGARFGPTLESKEKRASHTRVVLADPPDCCSKPKNKLTSEIILVHRGKCSFTTKANIAEDAGASAIIIINNQTELFKMVCEDNETDVNIGIPAVMLPQDAGINLEKHIRNYSIVSIQLYSPHRPLVDVAEVFLWLMAVGTILCASYWSAWTAREAAIEQEKLLKDASDEYVSTENVGSSGYVEISTASAILFVLFASCFLVMLYELMSYWFVEILVVLFCIGGVEGLQTCLVALLSCFRWSQDAAQTFVKIPFFGAVPYLALAVTPFCIVFAVVWAVYRRVSYAWIGQDILGITLIITVLQIVRIPNLKVGTVLLSCAFLYDICWVFVSKWWFHESVMIVVARGDKSGEDGIPMLLKIPRLFDPWGGYSIIGFGDILLPGLLVAFSLRYDWLAKKNLRAGYFVWAMTAYGLGLFVTYVALNLMDGHGQPALLYIVPFTLGTFISLGVKRGELKILWSRGEPKRACPHIEDDQQLLNH
;
A
#
# COMPACT_ATOMS: atom_id res chain seq x y z
N MET A 1 13.87 -34.58 -7.73
CA MET A 1 13.36 -33.51 -8.62
C MET A 1 12.43 -32.49 -7.94
N VAL A 2 11.81 -32.79 -6.77
CA VAL A 2 11.03 -31.83 -5.95
C VAL A 2 11.89 -31.15 -4.85
N SER A 3 12.99 -31.79 -4.43
CA SER A 3 13.79 -31.37 -3.26
C SER A 3 14.59 -30.07 -3.41
N HIS A 4 15.14 -29.75 -4.59
CA HIS A 4 15.97 -28.54 -4.75
C HIS A 4 15.18 -27.25 -4.93
N GLY A 5 13.96 -27.33 -5.50
CA GLY A 5 13.05 -26.18 -5.54
C GLY A 5 12.56 -25.83 -4.13
N ALA A 6 12.16 -26.86 -3.36
CA ALA A 6 11.80 -26.71 -1.95
C ALA A 6 12.93 -26.03 -1.16
N ALA A 7 14.18 -26.49 -1.26
CA ALA A 7 15.31 -25.91 -0.52
C ALA A 7 15.55 -24.41 -0.79
N ILE A 8 15.35 -23.94 -2.02
CA ILE A 8 15.48 -22.50 -2.36
C ILE A 8 14.30 -21.71 -1.77
N TYR A 9 13.06 -22.22 -1.91
CA TYR A 9 11.90 -21.61 -1.26
C TYR A 9 12.07 -21.60 0.27
N THR A 10 12.57 -22.67 0.88
CA THR A 10 12.83 -22.74 2.32
C THR A 10 13.94 -21.79 2.75
N MET A 11 15.02 -21.65 1.97
CA MET A 11 16.11 -20.73 2.28
C MET A 11 15.69 -19.27 2.14
N MET A 12 14.89 -18.92 1.12
CA MET A 12 14.31 -17.58 0.98
C MET A 12 13.26 -17.29 2.06
N PHE A 13 12.45 -18.27 2.41
CA PHE A 13 11.46 -18.18 3.49
C PHE A 13 12.14 -18.02 4.86
N LEU A 14 13.23 -18.76 5.12
CA LEU A 14 14.04 -18.62 6.34
C LEU A 14 14.73 -17.25 6.43
N PHE A 15 15.24 -16.71 5.31
CA PHE A 15 15.86 -15.39 5.29
C PHE A 15 14.83 -14.26 5.48
N ALA A 16 13.60 -14.44 4.98
CA ALA A 16 12.49 -13.52 5.23
C ALA A 16 12.01 -13.55 6.70
N PHE A 17 12.02 -14.73 7.34
CA PHE A 17 11.65 -14.88 8.74
C PHE A 17 12.71 -14.37 9.73
N THR A 18 14.00 -14.38 9.37
CA THR A 18 15.06 -13.89 10.28
C THR A 18 14.97 -12.39 10.62
N PHE A 19 14.19 -11.61 9.87
CA PHE A 19 13.96 -10.18 10.14
C PHE A 19 12.58 -9.87 10.74
N ALA A 20 11.70 -10.86 10.92
CA ALA A 20 10.38 -10.68 11.50
C ALA A 20 10.37 -11.14 12.97
N TYR A 21 10.76 -10.25 13.88
CA TYR A 21 10.43 -10.42 15.28
C TYR A 21 8.98 -9.96 15.46
N ALA A 22 8.10 -10.88 15.86
CA ALA A 22 6.72 -10.58 16.19
C ALA A 22 6.70 -9.81 17.52
N GLY A 23 6.21 -8.57 17.51
CA GLY A 23 5.74 -7.91 18.71
C GLY A 23 4.21 -7.87 18.71
N ASP A 24 3.65 -7.40 19.82
CA ASP A 24 2.27 -6.91 19.88
C ASP A 24 2.27 -5.40 19.56
N ILE A 25 1.10 -4.78 19.31
CA ILE A 25 0.87 -3.31 19.17
C ILE A 25 1.09 -2.56 20.50
N VAL A 26 2.01 -3.07 21.27
CA VAL A 26 2.79 -2.40 22.25
C VAL A 26 3.75 -1.49 21.51
N HIS A 27 3.52 -0.18 21.58
CA HIS A 27 4.63 0.74 21.35
C HIS A 27 5.62 0.55 22.50
N HIS A 28 6.58 -0.36 22.31
CA HIS A 28 7.74 -0.50 23.17
C HIS A 28 8.51 0.82 23.09
N ASP A 29 8.38 1.61 24.14
CA ASP A 29 9.15 2.82 24.33
C ASP A 29 10.34 2.46 25.23
N ASP A 30 11.44 2.07 24.57
CA ASP A 30 12.71 1.73 25.23
C ASP A 30 13.40 2.96 25.86
N VAL A 31 12.90 4.17 25.58
CA VAL A 31 13.46 5.42 26.07
C VAL A 31 12.84 5.82 27.42
N ALA A 32 11.55 5.53 27.62
CA ALA A 32 10.86 5.93 28.83
C ALA A 32 11.13 4.94 30.00
N PRO A 33 11.28 5.44 31.24
CA PRO A 33 11.72 4.64 32.38
C PRO A 33 10.74 3.51 32.71
N THR A 34 11.26 2.29 32.92
CA THR A 34 10.51 1.12 33.40
C THR A 34 10.74 0.92 34.89
N ARG A 35 9.66 0.82 35.67
CA ARG A 35 9.69 0.69 37.13
C ARG A 35 8.47 -0.08 37.62
N PRO A 36 8.50 -0.72 38.81
CA PRO A 36 7.35 -1.45 39.34
C PRO A 36 6.07 -0.60 39.37
N GLY A 37 5.04 -1.07 38.68
CA GLY A 37 3.74 -0.38 38.53
C GLY A 37 3.68 0.72 37.45
N CYS A 38 4.78 0.94 36.73
CA CYS A 38 4.87 1.83 35.57
C CYS A 38 5.58 1.15 34.38
N GLU A 39 5.05 0.01 33.98
CA GLU A 39 5.62 -0.86 32.95
C GLU A 39 4.62 -1.21 31.84
N ASN A 40 3.40 -0.66 31.89
CA ASN A 40 2.40 -0.92 30.87
C ASN A 40 2.83 -0.37 29.52
N ASN A 41 2.30 -0.99 28.49
CA ASN A 41 2.50 -0.56 27.12
C ASN A 41 1.49 0.53 26.76
N PHE A 42 1.90 1.46 25.89
CA PHE A 42 0.97 2.45 25.35
C PHE A 42 0.01 1.74 24.40
N VAL A 43 -1.26 1.67 24.80
CA VAL A 43 -2.34 1.11 23.99
C VAL A 43 -3.31 2.20 23.59
N LEU A 44 -3.81 2.14 22.36
CA LEU A 44 -4.91 3.00 21.92
C LEU A 44 -6.20 2.57 22.63
N VAL A 45 -7.04 3.53 22.97
CA VAL A 45 -8.29 3.32 23.70
C VAL A 45 -9.44 3.92 22.93
N LYS A 46 -10.49 3.14 22.69
CA LYS A 46 -11.75 3.65 22.18
C LYS A 46 -12.59 4.19 23.32
N VAL A 47 -13.12 5.39 23.12
CA VAL A 47 -13.94 6.13 24.08
C VAL A 47 -15.25 6.54 23.41
N PRO A 48 -16.19 5.60 23.19
CA PRO A 48 -17.54 5.96 22.77
C PRO A 48 -18.24 6.74 23.88
N THR A 49 -18.97 7.78 23.48
CA THR A 49 -19.65 8.69 24.39
C THR A 49 -21.16 8.60 24.22
N TYR A 50 -21.86 8.60 25.35
CA TYR A 50 -23.30 8.55 25.43
C TYR A 50 -23.79 9.76 26.19
N VAL A 51 -24.65 10.55 25.56
CA VAL A 51 -25.24 11.77 26.13
C VAL A 51 -26.71 11.46 26.37
N ASP A 52 -27.12 11.48 27.64
CA ASP A 52 -28.49 11.16 28.07
C ASP A 52 -28.96 9.77 27.59
N GLY A 53 -28.03 8.82 27.54
CA GLY A 53 -28.27 7.43 27.12
C GLY A 53 -28.26 7.19 25.60
N VAL A 54 -28.06 8.23 24.79
CA VAL A 54 -27.97 8.13 23.33
C VAL A 54 -26.51 8.20 22.90
N GLU A 55 -26.09 7.26 22.04
CA GLU A 55 -24.75 7.26 21.46
C GLU A 55 -24.53 8.55 20.65
N ASN A 56 -23.39 9.20 20.88
CA ASN A 56 -23.07 10.48 20.25
C ASN A 56 -21.78 10.37 19.43
N SER A 57 -20.62 10.60 20.05
CA SER A 57 -19.32 10.63 19.37
C SER A 57 -18.40 9.53 19.91
N GLU A 58 -17.58 8.95 19.05
CA GLU A 58 -16.49 8.07 19.46
C GLU A 58 -15.16 8.80 19.35
N TYR A 59 -14.37 8.80 20.43
CA TYR A 59 -13.03 9.38 20.45
C TYR A 59 -11.97 8.28 20.60
N VAL A 60 -10.75 8.60 20.14
CA VAL A 60 -9.58 7.74 20.34
C VAL A 60 -8.64 8.41 21.34
N GLY A 61 -8.32 7.68 22.40
CA GLY A 61 -7.36 8.06 23.43
C GLY A 61 -6.13 7.14 23.46
N VAL A 62 -5.23 7.41 24.39
CA VAL A 62 -4.07 6.55 24.68
C VAL A 62 -3.98 6.22 26.17
N GLY A 63 -3.73 4.96 26.49
CA GLY A 63 -3.53 4.50 27.87
C GLY A 63 -2.20 4.97 28.47
N ALA A 64 -2.12 5.01 29.80
CA ALA A 64 -0.88 5.33 30.52
C ALA A 64 0.05 4.12 30.66
N ARG A 65 1.33 4.41 30.99
CA ARG A 65 2.32 3.39 31.38
C ARG A 65 2.06 2.80 32.77
N PHE A 66 1.17 3.41 33.55
CA PHE A 66 0.79 3.02 34.91
C PHE A 66 -0.72 2.70 34.98
N GLY A 67 -1.15 2.12 36.11
CA GLY A 67 -2.54 1.68 36.29
C GLY A 67 -2.79 0.25 35.80
N PRO A 68 -4.02 -0.28 35.94
CA PRO A 68 -4.43 -1.52 35.31
C PRO A 68 -4.58 -1.36 33.79
N THR A 69 -4.40 -2.46 33.08
CA THR A 69 -4.68 -2.54 31.64
C THR A 69 -6.18 -2.52 31.37
N LEU A 70 -6.56 -2.04 30.18
CA LEU A 70 -7.96 -1.89 29.78
C LEU A 70 -8.53 -3.18 29.18
N GLU A 71 -9.84 -3.35 29.33
CA GLU A 71 -10.58 -4.46 28.72
C GLU A 71 -10.51 -4.39 27.19
N SER A 72 -10.28 -5.54 26.54
CA SER A 72 -10.20 -5.60 25.08
C SER A 72 -11.54 -5.83 24.38
N LYS A 73 -12.59 -6.22 25.12
CA LYS A 73 -13.92 -6.48 24.56
C LYS A 73 -14.89 -5.40 24.99
N GLU A 74 -15.43 -4.68 24.02
CA GLU A 74 -16.46 -3.65 24.20
C GLU A 74 -17.62 -4.11 25.10
N LYS A 75 -18.16 -5.31 24.85
CA LYS A 75 -19.30 -5.88 25.61
C LYS A 75 -19.03 -6.11 27.10
N ARG A 76 -17.77 -6.09 27.53
CA ARG A 76 -17.38 -6.22 28.95
C ARG A 76 -16.94 -4.89 29.55
N ALA A 77 -16.83 -3.83 28.75
CA ALA A 77 -16.45 -2.51 29.21
C ALA A 77 -17.64 -1.82 29.88
N SER A 78 -17.45 -1.36 31.12
CA SER A 78 -18.50 -0.74 31.92
C SER A 78 -18.89 0.63 31.37
N HIS A 79 -20.20 0.85 31.22
CA HIS A 79 -20.77 2.17 31.01
C HIS A 79 -20.66 2.95 32.32
N THR A 80 -19.84 3.99 32.32
CA THR A 80 -19.57 4.74 33.55
C THR A 80 -19.77 6.23 33.32
N ARG A 81 -20.44 6.89 34.27
CA ARG A 81 -20.70 8.33 34.21
C ARG A 81 -19.37 9.10 34.33
N VAL A 82 -19.26 10.19 33.59
CA VAL A 82 -18.11 11.10 33.63
C VAL A 82 -18.45 12.34 34.44
N VAL A 83 -17.51 12.78 35.28
CA VAL A 83 -17.62 13.99 36.10
C VAL A 83 -16.38 14.85 35.90
N LEU A 84 -16.59 16.16 35.70
CA LEU A 84 -15.48 17.12 35.62
C LEU A 84 -14.89 17.38 37.01
N ALA A 85 -13.56 17.36 37.12
CA ALA A 85 -12.88 17.66 38.37
C ALA A 85 -13.02 19.13 38.81
N ASP A 86 -13.14 19.36 40.12
CA ASP A 86 -13.02 20.68 40.75
C ASP A 86 -12.00 20.58 41.92
N PRO A 87 -10.77 21.10 41.78
CA PRO A 87 -10.29 21.92 40.67
C PRO A 87 -10.01 21.11 39.39
N PRO A 88 -10.10 21.71 38.19
CA PRO A 88 -9.99 20.99 36.91
C PRO A 88 -8.65 20.26 36.68
N ASP A 89 -7.58 20.69 37.33
CA ASP A 89 -6.26 20.06 37.23
C ASP A 89 -6.09 18.84 38.16
N CYS A 90 -6.96 18.61 39.13
CA CYS A 90 -6.88 17.46 40.05
C CYS A 90 -5.50 17.30 40.74
N CYS A 91 -4.78 18.40 40.96
CA CYS A 91 -3.53 18.41 41.74
C CYS A 91 -3.77 18.55 43.25
N SER A 92 -5.03 18.65 43.66
CA SER A 92 -5.49 18.58 45.04
C SER A 92 -6.81 17.81 45.09
N LYS A 93 -7.21 17.38 46.29
CA LYS A 93 -8.42 16.57 46.47
C LYS A 93 -9.64 17.23 45.82
N PRO A 94 -10.32 16.56 44.87
CA PRO A 94 -11.52 17.09 44.24
C PRO A 94 -12.61 17.39 45.27
N LYS A 95 -13.34 18.49 45.10
CA LYS A 95 -14.51 18.82 45.94
C LYS A 95 -15.69 17.89 45.69
N ASN A 96 -15.74 17.30 44.49
CA ASN A 96 -16.81 16.40 44.08
C ASN A 96 -16.65 15.07 44.82
N LYS A 97 -17.72 14.59 45.46
CA LYS A 97 -17.74 13.23 46.01
C LYS A 97 -17.94 12.25 44.85
N LEU A 98 -16.94 11.43 44.57
CA LEU A 98 -17.03 10.39 43.56
C LEU A 98 -17.50 9.08 44.22
N THR A 99 -18.45 8.43 43.57
CA THR A 99 -18.99 7.11 43.84
C THR A 99 -18.78 6.22 42.61
N SER A 100 -17.50 5.98 42.26
CA SER A 100 -17.10 5.14 41.12
C SER A 100 -17.37 5.77 39.74
N GLU A 101 -17.51 7.09 39.64
CA GLU A 101 -17.50 7.79 38.34
C GLU A 101 -16.09 7.91 37.75
N ILE A 102 -16.03 8.14 36.45
CA ILE A 102 -14.79 8.51 35.76
C ILE A 102 -14.57 10.00 35.92
N ILE A 103 -13.39 10.39 36.42
CA ILE A 103 -13.04 11.80 36.58
C ILE A 103 -12.31 12.34 35.35
N LEU A 104 -12.80 13.47 34.84
CA LEU A 104 -12.21 14.20 33.71
C LEU A 104 -11.37 15.36 34.23
N VAL A 105 -10.09 15.42 33.85
CA VAL A 105 -9.11 16.38 34.35
C VAL A 105 -8.32 17.04 33.22
N HIS A 106 -7.78 18.22 33.44
CA HIS A 106 -6.88 18.89 32.50
C HIS A 106 -5.41 18.57 32.80
N ARG A 107 -4.62 18.41 31.72
CA ARG A 107 -3.16 18.32 31.80
C ARG A 107 -2.54 19.60 32.36
N GLY A 108 -1.49 19.45 33.18
CA GLY A 108 -0.66 20.55 33.69
C GLY A 108 -0.57 20.62 35.22
N LYS A 109 0.25 21.55 35.73
CA LYS A 109 0.53 21.85 37.16
C LYS A 109 1.19 20.76 38.01
N CYS A 110 0.86 19.48 37.82
CA CYS A 110 1.46 18.34 38.53
C CYS A 110 1.60 17.13 37.60
N SER A 111 2.34 16.11 38.04
CA SER A 111 2.62 14.89 37.28
C SER A 111 1.36 14.06 37.00
N PHE A 112 1.41 13.19 35.98
CA PHE A 112 0.26 12.35 35.60
C PHE A 112 -0.10 11.32 36.68
N THR A 113 0.92 10.71 37.28
CA THR A 113 0.80 9.77 38.41
C THR A 113 0.20 10.45 39.63
N THR A 114 0.61 11.69 39.95
CA THR A 114 0.02 12.48 41.04
C THR A 114 -1.48 12.68 40.83
N LYS A 115 -1.91 13.06 39.61
CA LYS A 115 -3.34 13.22 39.29
C LYS A 115 -4.12 11.91 39.48
N ALA A 116 -3.55 10.81 39.00
CA ALA A 116 -4.18 9.50 39.08
C ALA A 116 -4.32 9.00 40.53
N ASN A 117 -3.30 9.17 41.38
CA ASN A 117 -3.38 8.86 42.80
C ASN A 117 -4.46 9.67 43.51
N ILE A 118 -4.52 10.99 43.27
CA ILE A 118 -5.53 11.86 43.87
C ILE A 118 -6.95 11.49 43.42
N ALA A 119 -7.11 11.09 42.15
CA ALA A 119 -8.37 10.63 41.60
C ALA A 119 -8.82 9.29 42.23
N GLU A 120 -7.90 8.34 42.39
CA GLU A 120 -8.14 7.05 43.04
C GLU A 120 -8.53 7.25 44.51
N ASP A 121 -7.78 8.06 45.26
CA ASP A 121 -8.08 8.42 46.65
C ASP A 121 -9.43 9.13 46.81
N ALA A 122 -9.91 9.80 45.76
CA ALA A 122 -11.21 10.44 45.72
C ALA A 122 -12.36 9.47 45.40
N GLY A 123 -12.08 8.21 45.07
CA GLY A 123 -13.06 7.17 44.75
C GLY A 123 -13.45 7.10 43.27
N ALA A 124 -12.63 7.61 42.36
CA ALA A 124 -12.83 7.48 40.92
C ALA A 124 -12.68 6.02 40.47
N SER A 125 -13.40 5.61 39.42
CA SER A 125 -13.20 4.30 38.79
C SER A 125 -12.17 4.31 37.65
N ALA A 126 -11.95 5.48 37.04
CA ALA A 126 -10.93 5.75 36.03
C ALA A 126 -10.63 7.25 35.98
N ILE A 127 -9.50 7.62 35.39
CA ILE A 127 -9.12 9.02 35.14
C ILE A 127 -8.94 9.26 33.64
N ILE A 128 -9.53 10.34 33.14
CA ILE A 128 -9.32 10.85 31.79
C ILE A 128 -8.62 12.20 31.85
N ILE A 129 -7.47 12.29 31.19
CA ILE A 129 -6.66 13.50 31.13
C ILE A 129 -6.83 14.15 29.75
N ILE A 130 -7.34 15.37 29.72
CA ILE A 130 -7.44 16.19 28.50
C ILE A 130 -6.08 16.82 28.22
N ASN A 131 -5.54 16.55 27.04
CA ASN A 131 -4.29 17.13 26.59
C ASN A 131 -4.43 18.64 26.29
N ASN A 132 -3.32 19.36 26.31
CA ASN A 132 -3.25 20.77 25.92
C ASN A 132 -2.95 20.98 24.42
N GLN A 133 -2.80 19.90 23.67
CA GLN A 133 -2.53 19.85 22.23
C GLN A 133 -3.53 18.91 21.55
N THR A 134 -3.68 19.04 20.24
CA THR A 134 -4.57 18.21 19.41
C THR A 134 -4.04 16.79 19.19
N GLU A 135 -2.76 16.53 19.45
CA GLU A 135 -2.16 15.21 19.34
C GLU A 135 -2.26 14.41 20.64
N LEU A 136 -2.17 13.09 20.54
CA LEU A 136 -2.07 12.21 21.70
C LEU A 136 -0.67 12.29 22.31
N PHE A 137 -0.59 12.41 23.63
CA PHE A 137 0.68 12.43 24.35
C PHE A 137 0.81 11.21 25.26
N LYS A 138 1.98 10.59 25.26
CA LYS A 138 2.28 9.39 26.05
C LYS A 138 2.47 9.75 27.53
N MET A 139 1.63 9.19 28.40
CA MET A 139 1.74 9.39 29.86
C MET A 139 2.78 8.44 30.46
N VAL A 140 3.94 8.99 30.82
CA VAL A 140 5.07 8.29 31.46
C VAL A 140 5.18 8.67 32.94
N CYS A 141 5.90 7.85 33.71
CA CYS A 141 6.31 8.19 35.08
C CYS A 141 7.59 9.02 35.08
N GLU A 142 7.81 9.81 36.13
CA GLU A 142 9.01 10.64 36.26
C GLU A 142 10.19 9.83 36.83
N ASP A 143 11.42 10.21 36.45
CA ASP A 143 12.65 9.51 36.84
C ASP A 143 12.90 9.51 38.37
N ASN A 144 12.42 10.55 39.07
CA ASN A 144 12.62 10.72 40.52
C ASN A 144 11.45 10.22 41.36
N GLU A 145 10.40 9.63 40.77
CA GLU A 145 9.26 9.09 41.53
C GLU A 145 9.64 7.80 42.28
N THR A 146 8.87 7.43 43.30
CA THR A 146 8.99 6.11 43.97
C THR A 146 8.05 5.12 43.29
N ASP A 147 8.06 3.84 43.72
CA ASP A 147 7.19 2.81 43.15
C ASP A 147 5.73 3.28 43.06
N VAL A 148 5.13 3.14 41.87
CA VAL A 148 3.82 3.71 41.55
C VAL A 148 2.77 2.62 41.71
N ASN A 149 1.86 2.76 42.67
CA ASN A 149 0.76 1.82 42.87
C ASN A 149 -0.58 2.51 42.60
N ILE A 150 -0.97 2.56 41.32
CA ILE A 150 -2.24 3.14 40.86
C ILE A 150 -3.17 1.98 40.46
N GLY A 151 -4.36 1.90 41.07
CA GLY A 151 -5.34 0.85 40.84
C GLY A 151 -6.45 1.19 39.84
N ILE A 152 -6.47 2.42 39.29
CA ILE A 152 -7.45 2.88 38.31
C ILE A 152 -6.85 3.10 36.92
N PRO A 153 -7.55 2.76 35.82
CA PRO A 153 -7.04 2.98 34.47
C PRO A 153 -6.96 4.48 34.17
N ALA A 154 -5.89 4.88 33.49
CA ALA A 154 -5.65 6.26 33.07
C ALA A 154 -5.58 6.37 31.55
N VAL A 155 -6.40 7.27 30.98
CA VAL A 155 -6.52 7.48 29.53
C VAL A 155 -6.34 8.96 29.20
N MET A 156 -5.56 9.27 28.17
CA MET A 156 -5.45 10.62 27.65
C MET A 156 -6.31 10.79 26.40
N LEU A 157 -7.01 11.92 26.33
CA LEU A 157 -7.72 12.39 25.14
C LEU A 157 -7.04 13.63 24.55
N PRO A 158 -7.10 13.83 23.22
CA PRO A 158 -6.63 15.06 22.59
C PRO A 158 -7.52 16.24 23.01
N GLN A 159 -7.00 17.46 22.84
CA GLN A 159 -7.64 18.68 23.35
C GLN A 159 -9.06 18.90 22.80
N ASP A 160 -9.27 18.68 21.52
CA ASP A 160 -10.54 18.84 20.80
C ASP A 160 -11.62 17.87 21.31
N ALA A 161 -11.26 16.58 21.49
CA ALA A 161 -12.14 15.57 22.07
C ALA A 161 -12.52 15.93 23.52
N GLY A 162 -11.53 16.34 24.32
CA GLY A 162 -11.74 16.73 25.71
C GLY A 162 -12.66 17.95 25.87
N ILE A 163 -12.48 18.99 25.05
CA ILE A 163 -13.33 20.20 25.07
C ILE A 163 -14.78 19.86 24.67
N ASN A 164 -14.97 19.01 23.67
CA ASN A 164 -16.30 18.56 23.27
C ASN A 164 -17.00 17.79 24.40
N LEU A 165 -16.29 16.87 25.06
CA LEU A 165 -16.80 16.13 26.20
C LEU A 165 -17.17 17.05 27.36
N GLU A 166 -16.28 18.01 27.68
CA GLU A 166 -16.51 18.99 28.73
C GLU A 166 -17.73 19.87 28.45
N LYS A 167 -17.93 20.29 27.18
CA LYS A 167 -19.10 21.06 26.75
C LYS A 167 -20.40 20.30 26.99
N HIS A 168 -20.43 18.99 26.72
CA HIS A 168 -21.60 18.16 27.01
C HIS A 168 -21.89 18.04 28.51
N ILE A 169 -20.85 17.88 29.33
CA ILE A 169 -20.99 17.80 30.80
C ILE A 169 -21.50 19.14 31.38
N ARG A 170 -20.97 20.28 30.90
CA ARG A 170 -21.38 21.62 31.36
C ARG A 170 -22.81 21.99 30.95
N ASN A 171 -23.34 21.39 29.89
CA ASN A 171 -24.71 21.60 29.43
C ASN A 171 -25.76 20.78 30.22
N TYR A 172 -25.41 20.24 31.39
CA TYR A 172 -26.27 19.45 32.29
C TYR A 172 -26.76 18.10 31.73
N SER A 173 -26.19 17.62 30.63
CA SER A 173 -26.45 16.26 30.16
C SER A 173 -25.70 15.23 31.00
N ILE A 174 -26.29 14.06 31.19
CA ILE A 174 -25.62 12.91 31.79
C ILE A 174 -24.72 12.30 30.72
N VAL A 175 -23.42 12.52 30.86
CA VAL A 175 -22.41 11.93 29.98
C VAL A 175 -21.89 10.65 30.61
N SER A 176 -21.95 9.56 29.85
CA SER A 176 -21.33 8.28 30.19
C SER A 176 -20.47 7.79 29.05
N ILE A 177 -19.44 7.03 29.37
CA ILE A 177 -18.48 6.53 28.40
C ILE A 177 -18.12 5.07 28.70
N GLN A 178 -17.50 4.42 27.72
CA GLN A 178 -16.81 3.15 27.88
C GLN A 178 -15.34 3.32 27.56
N LEU A 179 -14.48 2.58 28.26
CA LEU A 179 -13.06 2.52 27.95
C LEU A 179 -12.70 1.09 27.59
N TYR A 180 -12.28 0.87 26.35
CA TYR A 180 -11.81 -0.44 25.91
C TYR A 180 -10.73 -0.31 24.83
N SER A 181 -9.86 -1.32 24.73
CA SER A 181 -8.75 -1.37 23.79
C SER A 181 -8.86 -2.63 22.92
N PRO A 182 -9.62 -2.57 21.80
CA PRO A 182 -9.82 -3.76 20.99
C PRO A 182 -8.52 -4.20 20.30
N HIS A 183 -8.23 -5.50 20.39
CA HIS A 183 -7.12 -6.10 19.65
C HIS A 183 -7.40 -6.06 18.14
N ARG A 184 -6.38 -5.74 17.36
CA ARG A 184 -6.47 -5.87 15.89
C ARG A 184 -6.44 -7.34 15.50
N PRO A 185 -7.24 -7.75 14.50
CA PRO A 185 -7.09 -9.09 13.94
C PRO A 185 -5.71 -9.24 13.29
N LEU A 186 -5.13 -10.44 13.37
CA LEU A 186 -3.83 -10.75 12.76
C LEU A 186 -3.84 -10.73 11.23
N VAL A 187 -5.02 -10.87 10.61
CA VAL A 187 -5.21 -10.82 9.15
C VAL A 187 -6.55 -10.15 8.89
N ASP A 188 -6.55 -9.06 8.11
CA ASP A 188 -7.79 -8.45 7.62
C ASP A 188 -8.17 -9.03 6.25
N VAL A 189 -9.46 -9.24 6.03
CA VAL A 189 -9.98 -9.75 4.76
C VAL A 189 -9.71 -8.77 3.60
N ALA A 190 -9.58 -7.47 3.88
CA ALA A 190 -9.16 -6.46 2.92
C ALA A 190 -7.79 -6.78 2.29
N GLU A 191 -6.86 -7.35 3.04
CA GLU A 191 -5.52 -7.71 2.55
C GLU A 191 -5.58 -8.88 1.56
N VAL A 192 -6.49 -9.83 1.80
CA VAL A 192 -6.74 -10.94 0.87
C VAL A 192 -7.30 -10.43 -0.45
N PHE A 193 -8.23 -9.47 -0.40
CA PHE A 193 -8.78 -8.86 -1.61
C PHE A 193 -7.73 -8.04 -2.37
N LEU A 194 -6.91 -7.24 -1.68
CA LEU A 194 -5.80 -6.51 -2.30
C LEU A 194 -4.78 -7.45 -2.93
N TRP A 195 -4.45 -8.56 -2.25
CA TRP A 195 -3.58 -9.59 -2.80
C TRP A 195 -4.16 -10.19 -4.09
N LEU A 196 -5.44 -10.56 -4.08
CA LEU A 196 -6.14 -11.08 -5.27
C LEU A 196 -6.18 -10.04 -6.40
N MET A 197 -6.44 -8.78 -6.09
CA MET A 197 -6.48 -7.69 -7.06
C MET A 197 -5.11 -7.46 -7.70
N ALA A 198 -4.03 -7.43 -6.91
CA ALA A 198 -2.67 -7.25 -7.42
C ALA A 198 -2.25 -8.41 -8.33
N VAL A 199 -2.46 -9.65 -7.89
CA VAL A 199 -2.17 -10.86 -8.68
C VAL A 199 -3.02 -10.90 -9.95
N GLY A 200 -4.32 -10.61 -9.85
CA GLY A 200 -5.25 -10.58 -10.98
C GLY A 200 -4.88 -9.50 -12.00
N THR A 201 -4.48 -8.32 -11.54
CA THR A 201 -4.05 -7.21 -12.39
C THR A 201 -2.80 -7.58 -13.21
N ILE A 202 -1.77 -8.14 -12.55
CA ILE A 202 -0.55 -8.58 -13.25
C ILE A 202 -0.85 -9.73 -14.21
N LEU A 203 -1.73 -10.67 -13.83
CA LEU A 203 -2.13 -11.80 -14.68
C LEU A 203 -2.80 -11.30 -15.97
N CYS A 204 -3.81 -10.43 -15.85
CA CYS A 204 -4.50 -9.83 -16.98
C CYS A 204 -3.54 -9.02 -17.87
N ALA A 205 -2.75 -8.15 -17.26
CA ALA A 205 -1.78 -7.32 -17.98
C ALA A 205 -0.72 -8.15 -18.70
N SER A 206 -0.20 -9.21 -18.06
CA SER A 206 0.80 -10.10 -18.65
C SER A 206 0.24 -10.84 -19.85
N TYR A 207 -0.98 -11.38 -19.73
CA TYR A 207 -1.63 -12.12 -20.82
C TYR A 207 -1.89 -11.22 -22.03
N TRP A 208 -2.39 -10.02 -21.78
CA TRP A 208 -2.58 -9.02 -22.82
C TRP A 208 -1.23 -8.63 -23.45
N SER A 209 -0.21 -8.32 -22.64
CA SER A 209 1.11 -7.91 -23.12
C SER A 209 1.76 -8.99 -23.99
N ALA A 210 1.62 -10.26 -23.61
CA ALA A 210 2.07 -11.42 -24.38
C ALA A 210 1.28 -11.63 -25.67
N TRP A 211 -0.05 -11.42 -25.64
CA TRP A 211 -0.91 -11.48 -26.82
C TRP A 211 -0.52 -10.44 -27.87
N THR A 212 -0.40 -9.18 -27.47
CA THR A 212 -0.01 -8.11 -28.38
C THR A 212 1.39 -8.35 -28.97
N ALA A 213 2.34 -8.82 -28.15
CA ALA A 213 3.69 -9.13 -28.61
C ALA A 213 3.72 -10.31 -29.61
N ARG A 214 2.87 -11.32 -29.39
CA ARG A 214 2.76 -12.49 -30.28
C ARG A 214 2.16 -12.10 -31.62
N GLU A 215 1.08 -11.33 -31.65
CA GLU A 215 0.47 -10.86 -32.89
C GLU A 215 1.43 -10.00 -33.70
N ALA A 216 2.15 -9.08 -33.05
CA ALA A 216 3.19 -8.27 -33.71
C ALA A 216 4.32 -9.13 -34.32
N ALA A 217 4.72 -10.22 -33.64
CA ALA A 217 5.72 -11.13 -34.17
C ALA A 217 5.21 -11.94 -35.38
N ILE A 218 3.94 -12.35 -35.38
CA ILE A 218 3.30 -13.05 -36.50
C ILE A 218 3.16 -12.11 -37.70
N GLU A 219 2.77 -10.86 -37.47
CA GLU A 219 2.67 -9.85 -38.53
C GLU A 219 4.04 -9.55 -39.15
N GLN A 220 5.08 -9.41 -38.33
CA GLN A 220 6.46 -9.25 -38.82
C GLN A 220 6.93 -10.45 -39.64
N GLU A 221 6.58 -11.68 -39.25
CA GLU A 221 6.90 -12.90 -40.00
C GLU A 221 6.18 -12.94 -41.36
N LYS A 222 4.89 -12.54 -41.41
CA LYS A 222 4.15 -12.39 -42.67
C LYS A 222 4.79 -11.36 -43.59
N LEU A 223 5.12 -10.18 -43.06
CA LEU A 223 5.78 -9.13 -43.83
C LEU A 223 7.15 -9.56 -44.36
N LEU A 224 7.92 -10.30 -43.59
CA LEU A 224 9.20 -10.86 -44.05
C LEU A 224 9.01 -11.90 -45.16
N LYS A 225 7.96 -12.71 -45.08
CA LYS A 225 7.61 -13.69 -46.12
C LYS A 225 7.12 -13.01 -47.40
N ASP A 226 6.28 -11.99 -47.28
CA ASP A 226 5.79 -11.22 -48.43
C ASP A 226 6.93 -10.40 -49.06
N ALA A 227 7.86 -9.87 -48.25
CA ALA A 227 9.05 -9.15 -48.72
C ALA A 227 10.13 -10.08 -49.33
N SER A 228 10.13 -11.39 -49.05
CA SER A 228 10.99 -12.33 -49.78
C SER A 228 10.50 -12.59 -51.22
N ASP A 229 9.22 -12.32 -51.52
CA ASP A 229 8.65 -12.43 -52.87
C ASP A 229 8.78 -11.11 -53.69
N GLU A 230 9.10 -9.97 -53.05
CA GLU A 230 9.30 -8.67 -53.70
C GLU A 230 10.63 -8.01 -53.29
N TYR A 231 11.59 -7.94 -54.22
CA TYR A 231 12.92 -7.34 -54.03
C TYR A 231 12.87 -5.92 -53.40
N VAL A 232 13.44 -5.81 -52.20
CA VAL A 232 14.07 -4.64 -51.52
C VAL A 232 13.53 -3.24 -51.86
N SER A 233 12.80 -2.64 -50.92
CA SER A 233 13.18 -1.37 -50.27
C SER A 233 12.07 -0.87 -49.33
N THR A 234 12.44 -0.54 -48.09
CA THR A 234 12.19 0.74 -47.40
C THR A 234 12.24 0.48 -45.89
N GLU A 235 13.35 0.87 -45.25
CA GLU A 235 13.37 1.12 -43.81
C GLU A 235 12.37 2.24 -43.51
N ASN A 236 11.23 1.87 -42.95
CA ASN A 236 10.46 2.76 -42.08
C ASN A 236 10.27 2.01 -40.78
N VAL A 237 11.18 2.27 -39.84
CA VAL A 237 11.05 1.90 -38.43
C VAL A 237 9.79 2.61 -37.92
N GLY A 238 8.66 1.91 -37.99
CA GLY A 238 7.45 2.31 -37.31
C GLY A 238 7.76 2.46 -35.84
N SER A 239 7.53 3.65 -35.30
CA SER A 239 7.59 3.95 -33.87
C SER A 239 6.94 2.81 -33.10
N SER A 240 7.74 1.99 -32.42
CA SER A 240 7.22 0.90 -31.61
C SER A 240 6.34 1.53 -30.54
N GLY A 241 5.05 1.21 -30.50
CA GLY A 241 4.08 1.76 -29.52
C GLY A 241 4.34 1.35 -28.06
N TYR A 242 5.57 1.02 -27.71
CA TYR A 242 6.03 0.62 -26.39
C TYR A 242 7.37 1.30 -26.06
N VAL A 243 7.62 1.52 -24.78
CA VAL A 243 8.83 2.17 -24.24
C VAL A 243 9.70 1.10 -23.59
N GLU A 244 10.89 0.88 -24.15
CA GLU A 244 11.88 -0.02 -23.53
C GLU A 244 12.68 0.69 -22.43
N ILE A 245 12.80 0.03 -21.29
CA ILE A 245 13.64 0.52 -20.20
C ILE A 245 15.11 0.27 -20.56
N SER A 246 15.94 1.31 -20.46
CA SER A 246 17.40 1.19 -20.51
C SER A 246 18.00 1.08 -19.09
N THR A 247 19.22 0.54 -18.98
CA THR A 247 19.93 0.50 -17.68
C THR A 247 20.12 1.89 -17.07
N ALA A 248 20.38 2.90 -17.92
CA ALA A 248 20.51 4.29 -17.47
C ALA A 248 19.18 4.81 -16.91
N SER A 249 18.07 4.58 -17.62
CA SER A 249 16.73 4.98 -17.13
C SER A 249 16.33 4.28 -15.83
N ALA A 250 16.76 3.03 -15.61
CA ALA A 250 16.49 2.30 -14.37
C ALA A 250 17.21 2.90 -13.15
N ILE A 251 18.45 3.37 -13.30
CA ILE A 251 19.20 4.03 -12.23
C ILE A 251 18.65 5.44 -11.99
N LEU A 252 18.42 6.18 -13.08
CA LEU A 252 17.85 7.52 -13.07
C LEU A 252 16.47 7.55 -12.42
N PHE A 253 15.66 6.50 -12.61
CA PHE A 253 14.36 6.33 -11.98
C PHE A 253 14.46 6.41 -10.45
N VAL A 254 15.44 5.75 -9.82
CA VAL A 254 15.61 5.80 -8.36
C VAL A 254 16.03 7.17 -7.87
N LEU A 255 16.89 7.88 -8.61
CA LEU A 255 17.29 9.23 -8.27
C LEU A 255 16.10 10.20 -8.33
N PHE A 256 15.32 10.14 -9.42
CA PHE A 256 14.13 10.97 -9.57
C PHE A 256 13.04 10.61 -8.57
N ALA A 257 12.77 9.32 -8.33
CA ALA A 257 11.80 8.88 -7.34
C ALA A 257 12.19 9.32 -5.92
N SER A 258 13.50 9.30 -5.60
CA SER A 258 14.01 9.77 -4.31
C SER A 258 13.86 11.28 -4.16
N CYS A 259 14.25 12.05 -5.19
CA CYS A 259 14.07 13.50 -5.21
C CYS A 259 12.58 13.88 -5.10
N PHE A 260 11.72 13.21 -5.87
CA PHE A 260 10.28 13.43 -5.86
C PHE A 260 9.66 13.10 -4.49
N LEU A 261 10.10 12.03 -3.83
CA LEU A 261 9.59 11.65 -2.51
C LEU A 261 10.02 12.62 -1.40
N VAL A 262 11.26 13.13 -1.44
CA VAL A 262 11.70 14.21 -0.52
C VAL A 262 10.94 15.49 -0.79
N MET A 263 10.77 15.85 -2.07
CA MET A 263 9.98 17.02 -2.46
C MET A 263 8.54 16.90 -1.94
N LEU A 264 7.93 15.72 -2.07
CA LEU A 264 6.61 15.43 -1.50
C LEU A 264 6.58 15.65 0.02
N TYR A 265 7.56 15.11 0.73
CA TYR A 265 7.66 15.20 2.18
C TYR A 265 7.82 16.63 2.71
N GLU A 266 8.68 17.43 2.06
CA GLU A 266 8.96 18.81 2.46
C GLU A 266 7.86 19.77 1.97
N LEU A 267 7.34 19.57 0.75
CA LEU A 267 6.27 20.37 0.14
C LEU A 267 4.90 19.68 0.25
N MET A 268 4.62 19.01 1.37
CA MET A 268 3.34 18.33 1.66
C MET A 268 2.18 19.33 1.83
N SER A 269 1.92 20.10 0.77
CA SER A 269 0.95 21.17 0.65
C SER A 269 -0.28 20.65 -0.08
N TYR A 270 -1.45 21.13 0.33
CA TYR A 270 -2.75 20.82 -0.29
C TYR A 270 -2.71 20.95 -1.82
N TRP A 271 -2.09 22.01 -2.35
CA TRP A 271 -1.97 22.22 -3.79
C TRP A 271 -1.18 21.12 -4.52
N PHE A 272 -0.17 20.55 -3.86
CA PHE A 272 0.64 19.50 -4.46
C PHE A 272 -0.14 18.19 -4.60
N VAL A 273 -0.94 17.84 -3.59
CA VAL A 273 -1.81 16.66 -3.64
C VAL A 273 -2.87 16.81 -4.73
N GLU A 274 -3.46 17.99 -4.89
CA GLU A 274 -4.41 18.26 -5.99
C GLU A 274 -3.77 18.12 -7.37
N ILE A 275 -2.52 18.55 -7.56
CA ILE A 275 -1.78 18.31 -8.82
C ILE A 275 -1.64 16.81 -9.09
N LEU A 276 -1.33 16.02 -8.06
CA LEU A 276 -1.18 14.58 -8.18
C LEU A 276 -2.51 13.89 -8.51
N VAL A 277 -3.62 14.38 -7.96
CA VAL A 277 -4.98 13.93 -8.32
C VAL A 277 -5.27 14.21 -9.78
N VAL A 278 -4.93 15.39 -10.29
CA VAL A 278 -5.12 15.72 -11.72
C VAL A 278 -4.28 14.81 -12.61
N LEU A 279 -3.00 14.58 -12.28
CA LEU A 279 -2.13 13.67 -13.01
C LEU A 279 -2.66 12.23 -12.99
N PHE A 280 -3.15 11.78 -11.85
CA PHE A 280 -3.77 10.46 -11.70
C PHE A 280 -5.05 10.35 -12.53
N CYS A 281 -5.90 11.38 -12.58
CA CYS A 281 -7.07 11.42 -13.45
C CYS A 281 -6.70 11.33 -14.93
N ILE A 282 -5.66 12.03 -15.38
CA ILE A 282 -5.20 11.96 -16.78
C ILE A 282 -4.78 10.52 -17.12
N GLY A 283 -3.91 9.92 -16.30
CA GLY A 283 -3.48 8.54 -16.50
C GLY A 283 -4.63 7.53 -16.37
N GLY A 284 -5.55 7.76 -15.44
CA GLY A 284 -6.72 6.91 -15.22
C GLY A 284 -7.71 6.97 -16.39
N VAL A 285 -7.91 8.14 -17.01
CA VAL A 285 -8.74 8.29 -18.23
C VAL A 285 -8.12 7.50 -19.38
N GLU A 286 -6.80 7.63 -19.59
CA GLU A 286 -6.08 6.87 -20.61
C GLU A 286 -6.19 5.36 -20.35
N GLY A 287 -5.90 4.92 -19.12
CA GLY A 287 -5.98 3.53 -18.70
C GLY A 287 -7.36 2.93 -18.92
N LEU A 288 -8.40 3.63 -18.43
CA LEU A 288 -9.79 3.21 -18.54
C LEU A 288 -10.24 3.16 -20.00
N GLN A 289 -9.85 4.13 -20.82
CA GLN A 289 -10.15 4.14 -22.25
C GLN A 289 -9.51 2.93 -22.96
N THR A 290 -8.21 2.66 -22.74
CA THR A 290 -7.52 1.51 -23.35
C THR A 290 -8.19 0.19 -22.96
N CYS A 291 -8.52 0.02 -21.69
CA CYS A 291 -9.18 -1.19 -21.18
C CYS A 291 -10.59 -1.36 -21.75
N LEU A 292 -11.40 -0.31 -21.77
CA LEU A 292 -12.77 -0.35 -22.28
C LEU A 292 -12.80 -0.60 -23.80
N VAL A 293 -11.92 0.04 -24.56
CA VAL A 293 -11.84 -0.18 -26.02
C VAL A 293 -11.52 -1.63 -26.33
N ALA A 294 -10.58 -2.24 -25.62
CA ALA A 294 -10.25 -3.64 -25.86
C ALA A 294 -11.36 -4.60 -25.41
N LEU A 295 -11.98 -4.34 -24.25
CA LEU A 295 -13.11 -5.11 -23.76
C LEU A 295 -14.27 -5.05 -24.75
N LEU A 296 -14.59 -3.84 -25.25
CA LEU A 296 -15.64 -3.63 -26.24
C LEU A 296 -15.27 -4.25 -27.60
N SER A 297 -14.00 -4.23 -28.02
CA SER A 297 -13.58 -4.89 -29.26
C SER A 297 -13.70 -6.43 -29.23
N CYS A 298 -13.80 -7.02 -28.03
CA CYS A 298 -14.04 -8.46 -27.87
C CYS A 298 -15.50 -8.85 -28.22
N PHE A 299 -16.44 -7.90 -28.17
CA PHE A 299 -17.84 -8.16 -28.53
C PHE A 299 -18.08 -8.03 -30.05
N ARG A 300 -18.76 -9.01 -30.64
CA ARG A 300 -19.02 -9.12 -32.09
C ARG A 300 -19.79 -7.94 -32.70
N TRP A 301 -20.57 -7.20 -31.91
CA TRP A 301 -21.37 -6.05 -32.40
C TRP A 301 -20.55 -4.76 -32.55
N SER A 302 -19.45 -4.61 -31.81
CA SER A 302 -18.57 -3.43 -31.80
C SER A 302 -17.32 -3.59 -32.66
N GLN A 303 -17.19 -4.72 -33.36
CA GLN A 303 -16.00 -5.09 -34.14
C GLN A 303 -15.80 -4.13 -35.34
N ASP A 304 -16.87 -3.76 -36.03
CA ASP A 304 -16.80 -2.84 -37.18
C ASP A 304 -16.39 -1.42 -36.75
N ALA A 305 -16.87 -0.95 -35.59
CA ALA A 305 -16.52 0.35 -35.03
C ALA A 305 -15.09 0.41 -34.47
N ALA A 306 -14.52 -0.73 -34.06
CA ALA A 306 -13.13 -0.84 -33.63
C ALA A 306 -12.14 -0.83 -34.81
N GLN A 307 -12.56 -1.31 -35.99
CA GLN A 307 -11.73 -1.38 -37.21
C GLN A 307 -11.80 -0.11 -38.08
N THR A 308 -12.69 0.82 -37.76
CA THR A 308 -12.85 2.07 -38.50
C THR A 308 -12.09 3.22 -37.82
N PHE A 309 -11.16 3.87 -38.54
CA PHE A 309 -10.29 4.91 -38.01
C PHE A 309 -10.66 6.30 -38.51
N VAL A 310 -10.62 7.30 -37.62
CA VAL A 310 -10.76 8.72 -37.96
C VAL A 310 -9.41 9.40 -37.84
N LYS A 311 -9.01 10.17 -38.87
CA LYS A 311 -7.85 11.05 -38.77
C LYS A 311 -8.25 12.34 -38.09
N ILE A 312 -7.81 12.52 -36.86
CA ILE A 312 -7.98 13.76 -36.10
C ILE A 312 -6.73 14.61 -36.33
N PRO A 313 -6.85 15.91 -36.64
CA PRO A 313 -5.69 16.80 -36.72
C PRO A 313 -4.93 16.78 -35.39
N PHE A 314 -3.59 16.70 -35.45
CA PHE A 314 -2.64 16.50 -34.33
C PHE A 314 -2.58 15.10 -33.68
N PHE A 315 -3.69 14.37 -33.55
CA PHE A 315 -3.73 13.07 -32.85
C PHE A 315 -3.60 11.83 -33.74
N GLY A 316 -3.64 11.99 -35.07
CA GLY A 316 -3.48 10.89 -36.01
C GLY A 316 -4.73 10.02 -36.15
N ALA A 317 -4.55 8.75 -36.52
CA ALA A 317 -5.64 7.80 -36.74
C ALA A 317 -6.11 7.20 -35.39
N VAL A 318 -7.32 7.56 -34.97
CA VAL A 318 -7.93 7.08 -33.71
C VAL A 318 -9.16 6.22 -34.04
N PRO A 319 -9.34 5.04 -33.43
CA PRO A 319 -10.51 4.21 -33.68
C PRO A 319 -11.78 4.91 -33.17
N TYR A 320 -12.89 4.83 -33.92
CA TYR A 320 -14.17 5.45 -33.56
C TYR A 320 -14.64 5.05 -32.15
N LEU A 321 -14.41 3.79 -31.79
CA LEU A 321 -14.74 3.26 -30.47
C LEU A 321 -14.01 3.99 -29.33
N ALA A 322 -12.73 4.37 -29.53
CA ALA A 322 -12.00 5.14 -28.54
C ALA A 322 -12.63 6.53 -28.36
N LEU A 323 -12.95 7.23 -29.45
CA LEU A 323 -13.59 8.54 -29.40
C LEU A 323 -14.97 8.50 -28.72
N ALA A 324 -15.74 7.43 -28.92
CA ALA A 324 -17.05 7.25 -28.30
C ALA A 324 -16.95 7.01 -26.78
N VAL A 325 -15.88 6.34 -26.32
CA VAL A 325 -15.69 5.98 -24.91
C VAL A 325 -15.01 7.11 -24.11
N THR A 326 -14.20 7.96 -24.75
CA THR A 326 -13.46 9.06 -24.09
C THR A 326 -14.33 9.96 -23.19
N PRO A 327 -15.52 10.45 -23.61
CA PRO A 327 -16.35 11.31 -22.76
C PRO A 327 -16.79 10.60 -21.47
N PHE A 328 -17.11 9.29 -21.56
CA PHE A 328 -17.47 8.49 -20.39
C PHE A 328 -16.30 8.36 -19.42
N CYS A 329 -15.09 8.07 -19.91
CA CYS A 329 -13.89 7.99 -19.08
C CYS A 329 -13.59 9.30 -18.35
N ILE A 330 -13.70 10.44 -19.05
CA ILE A 330 -13.48 11.78 -18.46
C ILE A 330 -14.50 12.03 -17.36
N VAL A 331 -15.79 11.77 -17.61
CA VAL A 331 -16.84 11.95 -16.60
C VAL A 331 -16.58 11.06 -15.38
N PHE A 332 -16.21 9.80 -15.57
CA PHE A 332 -15.88 8.89 -14.47
C PHE A 332 -14.74 9.42 -13.60
N ALA A 333 -13.65 9.89 -14.22
CA ALA A 333 -12.49 10.43 -13.50
C ALA A 333 -12.82 11.75 -12.76
N VAL A 334 -13.60 12.64 -13.39
CA VAL A 334 -14.03 13.91 -12.75
C VAL A 334 -14.97 13.65 -11.58
N VAL A 335 -15.93 12.75 -11.72
CA VAL A 335 -16.84 12.36 -10.62
C VAL A 335 -16.03 11.79 -9.47
N TRP A 336 -15.08 10.90 -9.74
CA TRP A 336 -14.19 10.38 -8.71
C TRP A 336 -13.39 11.50 -8.02
N ALA A 337 -12.78 12.42 -8.78
CA ALA A 337 -11.97 13.50 -8.22
C ALA A 337 -12.77 14.44 -7.30
N VAL A 338 -14.00 14.79 -7.67
CA VAL A 338 -14.88 15.66 -6.88
C VAL A 338 -15.35 14.97 -5.60
N TYR A 339 -15.73 13.69 -5.70
CA TYR A 339 -16.25 12.91 -4.56
C TYR A 339 -15.18 12.08 -3.85
N ARG A 340 -13.89 12.36 -4.06
CA ARG A 340 -12.75 11.54 -3.58
C ARG A 340 -12.69 11.35 -2.05
N ARG A 341 -13.29 12.27 -1.30
CA ARG A 341 -13.34 12.26 0.18
C ARG A 341 -14.50 11.46 0.77
N VAL A 342 -15.39 10.93 -0.08
CA VAL A 342 -16.53 10.13 0.39
C VAL A 342 -16.08 8.68 0.62
N SER A 343 -16.64 8.02 1.64
CA SER A 343 -16.22 6.69 2.09
C SER A 343 -16.28 5.57 1.04
N TYR A 344 -17.03 5.72 -0.06
CA TYR A 344 -17.09 4.75 -1.16
C TYR A 344 -16.21 5.10 -2.36
N ALA A 345 -15.52 6.25 -2.33
CA ALA A 345 -14.71 6.73 -3.46
C ALA A 345 -13.48 5.86 -3.76
N TRP A 346 -13.09 4.98 -2.83
CA TRP A 346 -12.04 3.98 -3.04
C TRP A 346 -12.31 3.07 -4.23
N ILE A 347 -13.57 2.72 -4.49
CA ILE A 347 -13.94 1.86 -5.64
C ILE A 347 -13.54 2.52 -6.96
N GLY A 348 -13.84 3.81 -7.10
CA GLY A 348 -13.46 4.59 -8.29
C GLY A 348 -11.94 4.72 -8.42
N GLN A 349 -11.24 4.93 -7.30
CA GLN A 349 -9.77 5.02 -7.27
C GLN A 349 -9.15 3.70 -7.74
N ASP A 350 -9.62 2.57 -7.22
CA ASP A 350 -9.07 1.27 -7.55
C ASP A 350 -9.35 0.88 -9.01
N ILE A 351 -10.51 1.24 -9.57
CA ILE A 351 -10.81 1.04 -11.00
C ILE A 351 -9.85 1.85 -11.87
N LEU A 352 -9.65 3.14 -11.57
CA LEU A 352 -8.70 4.00 -12.29
C LEU A 352 -7.26 3.50 -12.11
N GLY A 353 -6.91 3.05 -10.91
CA GLY A 353 -5.59 2.51 -10.58
C GLY A 353 -5.28 1.22 -11.31
N ILE A 354 -6.18 0.23 -11.29
CA ILE A 354 -6.01 -1.05 -12.00
C ILE A 354 -5.87 -0.83 -13.50
N THR A 355 -6.73 0.00 -14.08
CA THR A 355 -6.70 0.27 -15.53
C THR A 355 -5.43 1.01 -15.93
N LEU A 356 -4.96 1.96 -15.11
CA LEU A 356 -3.66 2.61 -15.28
C LEU A 356 -2.50 1.59 -15.19
N ILE A 357 -2.50 0.71 -14.19
CA ILE A 357 -1.45 -0.31 -14.01
C ILE A 357 -1.38 -1.24 -15.23
N ILE A 358 -2.54 -1.73 -15.71
CA ILE A 358 -2.61 -2.59 -16.90
C ILE A 358 -1.98 -1.88 -18.10
N THR A 359 -2.36 -0.62 -18.34
CA THR A 359 -1.85 0.17 -19.46
C THR A 359 -0.35 0.44 -19.35
N VAL A 360 0.16 0.79 -18.17
CA VAL A 360 1.61 0.96 -17.97
C VAL A 360 2.37 -0.34 -18.26
N LEU A 361 1.84 -1.50 -17.86
CA LEU A 361 2.45 -2.81 -18.18
C LEU A 361 2.33 -3.22 -19.67
N GLN A 362 1.44 -2.58 -20.45
CA GLN A 362 1.43 -2.72 -21.91
C GLN A 362 2.51 -1.87 -22.59
N ILE A 363 2.63 -0.62 -22.12
CA ILE A 363 3.50 0.40 -22.72
C ILE A 363 4.96 0.16 -22.33
N VAL A 364 5.24 -0.02 -21.05
CA VAL A 364 6.60 -0.13 -20.53
C VAL A 364 7.09 -1.56 -20.60
N ARG A 365 8.24 -1.78 -21.22
CA ARG A 365 8.81 -3.11 -21.45
C ARG A 365 10.25 -3.20 -20.95
N ILE A 366 10.53 -4.26 -20.20
CA ILE A 366 11.91 -4.69 -19.94
C ILE A 366 12.41 -5.43 -21.19
N PRO A 367 13.54 -5.00 -21.79
CA PRO A 367 14.08 -5.61 -23.01
C PRO A 367 14.82 -6.92 -22.74
N ASN A 368 15.49 -7.04 -21.58
CA ASN A 368 16.22 -8.23 -21.18
C ASN A 368 16.33 -8.35 -19.66
N LEU A 369 16.71 -9.53 -19.18
CA LEU A 369 16.81 -9.81 -17.74
C LEU A 369 17.88 -8.96 -17.04
N LYS A 370 18.93 -8.51 -17.75
CA LYS A 370 19.93 -7.60 -17.17
C LYS A 370 19.29 -6.28 -16.74
N VAL A 371 18.50 -5.64 -17.62
CA VAL A 371 17.80 -4.40 -17.27
C VAL A 371 16.80 -4.64 -16.14
N GLY A 372 16.03 -5.73 -16.19
CA GLY A 372 15.08 -6.06 -15.12
C GLY A 372 15.76 -6.28 -13.77
N THR A 373 16.92 -6.93 -13.76
CA THR A 373 17.73 -7.14 -12.55
C THR A 373 18.21 -5.81 -11.97
N VAL A 374 18.73 -4.89 -12.81
CA VAL A 374 19.16 -3.56 -12.36
C VAL A 374 17.99 -2.77 -11.79
N LEU A 375 16.87 -2.70 -12.52
CA LEU A 375 15.67 -1.97 -12.09
C LEU A 375 15.15 -2.47 -10.74
N LEU A 376 14.93 -3.78 -10.59
CA LEU A 376 14.39 -4.36 -9.37
C LEU A 376 15.37 -4.29 -8.20
N SER A 377 16.67 -4.41 -8.44
CA SER A 377 17.68 -4.25 -7.39
C SER A 377 17.75 -2.79 -6.91
N CYS A 378 17.68 -1.83 -7.83
CA CYS A 378 17.60 -0.41 -7.49
C CYS A 378 16.31 -0.09 -6.72
N ALA A 379 15.17 -0.64 -7.12
CA ALA A 379 13.90 -0.46 -6.44
C ALA A 379 13.88 -1.12 -5.03
N PHE A 380 14.48 -2.29 -4.89
CA PHE A 380 14.68 -2.96 -3.60
C PHE A 380 15.47 -2.08 -2.63
N LEU A 381 16.59 -1.50 -3.08
CA LEU A 381 17.40 -0.61 -2.25
C LEU A 381 16.66 0.69 -1.93
N TYR A 382 15.94 1.25 -2.91
CA TYR A 382 15.12 2.44 -2.72
C TYR A 382 14.10 2.25 -1.58
N ASP A 383 13.36 1.15 -1.60
CA ASP A 383 12.31 0.86 -0.62
C ASP A 383 12.89 0.70 0.80
N ILE A 384 13.97 -0.05 0.95
CA ILE A 384 14.68 -0.21 2.24
C ILE A 384 15.20 1.14 2.76
N CYS A 385 15.82 1.94 1.89
CA CYS A 385 16.33 3.25 2.25
C CYS A 385 15.21 4.17 2.75
N TRP A 386 14.09 4.25 2.05
CA TRP A 386 13.01 5.20 2.40
C TRP A 386 12.09 4.73 3.51
N VAL A 387 12.08 3.44 3.85
CA VAL A 387 11.35 2.92 5.00
C VAL A 387 12.19 2.92 6.28
N PHE A 388 13.40 2.36 6.25
CA PHE A 388 14.21 2.18 7.45
C PHE A 388 15.28 3.26 7.64
N VAL A 389 16.02 3.61 6.59
CA VAL A 389 17.15 4.55 6.70
C VAL A 389 16.67 5.99 6.88
N SER A 390 15.57 6.36 6.24
CA SER A 390 14.99 7.71 6.33
C SER A 390 14.66 8.12 7.77
N LYS A 391 14.25 7.18 8.63
CA LYS A 391 13.98 7.42 10.05
C LYS A 391 15.20 7.94 10.80
N TRP A 392 16.41 7.55 10.40
CA TRP A 392 17.63 8.05 11.03
C TRP A 392 17.92 9.51 10.70
N TRP A 393 17.51 9.96 9.50
CA TRP A 393 17.78 11.32 9.03
C TRP A 393 16.64 12.30 9.33
N PHE A 394 15.39 11.84 9.27
CA PHE A 394 14.18 12.67 9.40
C PHE A 394 13.37 12.38 10.66
N HIS A 395 13.86 11.52 11.57
CA HIS A 395 13.19 11.01 12.78
C HIS A 395 11.89 10.22 12.56
N GLU A 396 11.31 10.32 11.36
CA GLU A 396 10.15 9.58 10.90
C GLU A 396 10.46 8.88 9.56
N SER A 397 9.73 7.80 9.27
CA SER A 397 9.84 7.12 7.98
C SER A 397 9.08 7.92 6.92
N VAL A 398 9.82 8.60 6.04
CA VAL A 398 9.27 9.50 5.01
C VAL A 398 8.21 8.80 4.16
N MET A 399 8.44 7.55 3.74
CA MET A 399 7.47 6.80 2.92
C MET A 399 6.11 6.61 3.63
N ILE A 400 6.12 6.42 4.96
CA ILE A 400 4.88 6.20 5.73
C ILE A 400 4.09 7.49 5.83
N VAL A 401 4.76 8.59 6.20
CA VAL A 401 4.15 9.92 6.36
C VAL A 401 3.53 10.38 5.04
N VAL A 402 4.27 10.20 3.94
CA VAL A 402 3.84 10.57 2.59
C VAL A 402 2.69 9.69 2.10
N ALA A 403 2.71 8.38 2.40
CA ALA A 403 1.63 7.47 2.00
C ALA A 403 0.32 7.74 2.75
N ARG A 404 0.40 8.13 4.04
CA ARG A 404 -0.78 8.41 4.88
C ARG A 404 -1.32 9.83 4.73
N GLY A 405 -0.48 10.79 4.35
CA GLY A 405 -0.89 12.19 4.25
C GLY A 405 -0.98 12.88 5.62
N ASP A 406 -0.25 12.39 6.62
CA ASP A 406 -0.39 12.79 8.04
C ASP A 406 -0.19 14.32 8.26
N LYS A 407 0.60 15.00 7.42
CA LYS A 407 0.85 16.45 7.52
C LYS A 407 -0.17 17.35 6.81
N SER A 408 -1.03 16.82 5.93
CA SER A 408 -1.92 17.64 5.09
C SER A 408 -3.41 17.52 5.43
N GLY A 409 -3.80 16.59 6.32
CA GLY A 409 -5.20 16.36 6.67
C GLY A 409 -6.06 15.84 5.50
N GLU A 410 -5.43 15.23 4.49
CA GLU A 410 -6.09 14.57 3.36
C GLU A 410 -5.82 13.07 3.37
N ASP A 411 -6.70 12.30 2.70
CA ASP A 411 -6.56 10.87 2.46
C ASP A 411 -5.38 10.55 1.51
N GLY A 412 -4.14 10.69 1.97
CA GLY A 412 -2.91 10.19 1.30
C GLY A 412 -2.74 10.54 -0.20
N ILE A 413 -1.82 9.83 -0.85
CA ILE A 413 -1.54 9.96 -2.29
C ILE A 413 -2.48 9.06 -3.11
N PRO A 414 -3.05 9.49 -4.26
CA PRO A 414 -3.98 8.66 -5.05
C PRO A 414 -3.33 7.45 -5.75
N MET A 415 -1.99 7.34 -5.76
CA MET A 415 -1.23 6.28 -6.45
C MET A 415 -1.11 4.98 -5.63
N LEU A 416 -2.23 4.56 -5.02
CA LEU A 416 -2.35 3.34 -4.22
C LEU A 416 -3.71 2.68 -4.47
N LEU A 417 -3.76 1.35 -4.32
CA LEU A 417 -5.03 0.64 -4.21
C LEU A 417 -5.43 0.58 -2.74
N LYS A 418 -6.72 0.75 -2.43
CA LYS A 418 -7.20 0.80 -1.05
C LYS A 418 -8.51 0.05 -0.86
N ILE A 419 -8.56 -0.76 0.19
CA ILE A 419 -9.78 -1.45 0.61
C ILE A 419 -10.05 -1.12 2.08
N PRO A 420 -11.29 -0.73 2.45
CA PRO A 420 -11.63 -0.49 3.85
C PRO A 420 -11.44 -1.78 4.66
N ARG A 421 -10.80 -1.66 5.83
CA ARG A 421 -10.63 -2.79 6.75
C ARG A 421 -12.00 -3.24 7.24
N LEU A 422 -12.34 -4.50 7.02
CA LEU A 422 -13.68 -5.02 7.27
C LEU A 422 -13.86 -5.52 8.70
N PHE A 423 -12.77 -5.99 9.32
CA PHE A 423 -12.81 -6.63 10.63
C PHE A 423 -11.92 -5.93 11.67
N ASP A 424 -11.21 -4.87 11.29
CA ASP A 424 -10.46 -4.03 12.22
C ASP A 424 -11.40 -3.07 12.96
N PRO A 425 -11.54 -3.19 14.30
CA PRO A 425 -12.38 -2.29 15.09
C PRO A 425 -11.94 -0.83 15.00
N TRP A 426 -10.66 -0.58 14.69
CA TRP A 426 -10.11 0.76 14.52
C TRP A 426 -10.42 1.39 13.16
N GLY A 427 -11.02 0.62 12.25
CA GLY A 427 -11.31 1.05 10.89
C GLY A 427 -10.06 1.38 10.08
N GLY A 428 -10.21 2.28 9.10
CA GLY A 428 -9.15 2.66 8.18
C GLY A 428 -9.09 1.79 6.92
N TYR A 429 -8.03 1.97 6.15
CA TYR A 429 -7.83 1.29 4.87
C TYR A 429 -6.58 0.40 4.93
N SER A 430 -6.66 -0.77 4.31
CA SER A 430 -5.47 -1.49 3.86
C SER A 430 -5.08 -0.92 2.50
N ILE A 431 -3.77 -0.73 2.29
CA ILE A 431 -3.23 -0.06 1.11
C ILE A 431 -2.10 -0.89 0.47
N ILE A 432 -1.94 -0.77 -0.84
CA ILE A 432 -0.78 -1.29 -1.58
C ILE A 432 -0.35 -0.25 -2.63
N GLY A 433 0.96 0.02 -2.72
CA GLY A 433 1.50 1.00 -3.64
C GLY A 433 1.52 0.49 -5.07
N PHE A 434 1.31 1.37 -6.05
CA PHE A 434 1.42 0.98 -7.47
C PHE A 434 2.82 0.46 -7.83
N GLY A 435 3.87 0.99 -7.20
CA GLY A 435 5.25 0.54 -7.40
C GLY A 435 5.44 -0.95 -7.08
N ASP A 436 4.77 -1.44 -6.04
CA ASP A 436 4.84 -2.84 -5.59
C ASP A 436 4.13 -3.81 -6.55
N ILE A 437 3.28 -3.29 -7.43
CA ILE A 437 2.58 -4.06 -8.46
C ILE A 437 3.32 -3.90 -9.80
N LEU A 438 3.62 -2.67 -10.20
CA LEU A 438 4.21 -2.33 -11.50
C LEU A 438 5.61 -2.90 -11.68
N LEU A 439 6.52 -2.63 -10.74
CA LEU A 439 7.93 -2.98 -10.90
C LEU A 439 8.16 -4.50 -11.03
N PRO A 440 7.68 -5.34 -10.09
CA PRO A 440 7.74 -6.80 -10.27
C PRO A 440 6.84 -7.27 -11.42
N GLY A 441 5.69 -6.61 -11.66
CA GLY A 441 4.78 -6.89 -12.77
C GLY A 441 5.46 -6.80 -14.14
N LEU A 442 6.41 -5.89 -14.34
CA LEU A 442 7.19 -5.79 -15.58
C LEU A 442 8.02 -7.05 -15.85
N LEU A 443 8.64 -7.64 -14.81
CA LEU A 443 9.40 -8.88 -14.92
C LEU A 443 8.47 -10.07 -15.20
N VAL A 444 7.31 -10.09 -14.55
CA VAL A 444 6.31 -11.15 -14.75
C VAL A 444 5.71 -11.06 -16.16
N ALA A 445 5.38 -9.87 -16.66
CA ALA A 445 4.93 -9.68 -18.04
C ALA A 445 6.03 -10.02 -19.06
N PHE A 446 7.30 -9.73 -18.76
CA PHE A 446 8.45 -10.20 -19.55
C PHE A 446 8.50 -11.73 -19.65
N SER A 447 8.24 -12.43 -18.54
CA SER A 447 8.28 -13.89 -18.50
C SER A 447 7.26 -14.55 -19.45
N LEU A 448 6.02 -14.05 -19.50
CA LEU A 448 4.99 -14.62 -20.37
C LEU A 448 5.24 -14.30 -21.85
N ARG A 449 5.68 -13.06 -22.14
CA ARG A 449 6.11 -12.66 -23.49
C ARG A 449 7.19 -13.59 -24.01
N TYR A 450 8.22 -13.85 -23.19
CA TYR A 450 9.29 -14.77 -23.54
C TYR A 450 8.77 -16.20 -23.78
N ASP A 451 7.94 -16.72 -22.88
CA ASP A 451 7.41 -18.08 -22.97
C ASP A 451 6.60 -18.31 -24.25
N TRP A 452 5.75 -17.34 -24.64
CA TRP A 452 4.95 -17.43 -25.85
C TRP A 452 5.78 -17.32 -27.12
N LEU A 453 6.74 -16.39 -27.17
CA LEU A 453 7.66 -16.28 -28.30
C LEU A 453 8.54 -17.53 -28.45
N ALA A 454 8.92 -18.15 -27.33
CA ALA A 454 9.71 -19.37 -27.31
C ALA A 454 8.87 -20.66 -27.47
N LYS A 455 7.55 -20.52 -27.71
CA LYS A 455 6.58 -21.63 -27.84
C LYS A 455 6.66 -22.65 -26.70
N LYS A 456 6.87 -22.17 -25.46
CA LYS A 456 6.98 -23.02 -24.28
C LYS A 456 5.63 -23.41 -23.71
N ASN A 457 5.54 -24.65 -23.24
CA ASN A 457 4.40 -25.11 -22.44
C ASN A 457 4.39 -24.43 -21.06
N LEU A 458 3.21 -24.24 -20.45
CA LEU A 458 3.03 -23.54 -19.17
C LEU A 458 3.96 -24.05 -18.03
N ARG A 459 4.20 -25.37 -17.94
CA ARG A 459 5.11 -25.96 -16.93
C ARG A 459 6.59 -25.74 -17.23
N ALA A 460 6.93 -25.69 -18.51
CA ALA A 460 8.29 -25.45 -19.00
C ALA A 460 8.62 -23.96 -19.11
N GLY A 461 7.60 -23.09 -19.05
CA GLY A 461 7.73 -21.65 -19.04
C GLY A 461 8.27 -21.09 -17.72
N TYR A 462 8.53 -19.78 -17.71
CA TYR A 462 8.90 -18.98 -16.55
C TYR A 462 7.68 -18.34 -15.88
N PHE A 463 6.59 -18.09 -16.62
CA PHE A 463 5.46 -17.30 -16.18
C PHE A 463 4.76 -17.84 -14.92
N VAL A 464 4.41 -19.12 -14.90
CA VAL A 464 3.72 -19.72 -13.74
C VAL A 464 4.57 -19.57 -12.48
N TRP A 465 5.89 -19.81 -12.61
CA TRP A 465 6.82 -19.66 -11.49
C TRP A 465 6.96 -18.19 -11.05
N ALA A 466 7.08 -17.25 -11.98
CA ALA A 466 7.16 -15.83 -11.70
C ALA A 466 5.88 -15.30 -11.02
N MET A 467 4.70 -15.70 -11.51
CA MET A 467 3.40 -15.36 -10.89
C MET A 467 3.29 -15.92 -9.47
N THR A 468 3.65 -17.20 -9.26
CA THR A 468 3.60 -17.80 -7.92
C THR A 468 4.60 -17.14 -6.97
N ALA A 469 5.79 -16.77 -7.46
CA ALA A 469 6.79 -16.08 -6.68
C ALA A 469 6.33 -14.67 -6.29
N TYR A 470 5.69 -13.93 -7.20
CA TYR A 470 5.08 -12.63 -6.89
C TYR A 470 4.00 -12.77 -5.81
N GLY A 471 3.05 -13.70 -6.00
CA GLY A 471 1.98 -13.95 -5.02
C GLY A 471 2.51 -14.36 -3.65
N LEU A 472 3.51 -15.24 -3.59
CA LEU A 472 4.15 -15.63 -2.33
C LEU A 472 4.93 -14.47 -1.70
N GLY A 473 5.68 -13.70 -2.48
CA GLY A 473 6.41 -12.53 -1.99
C GLY A 473 5.46 -11.48 -1.38
N LEU A 474 4.35 -11.18 -2.06
CA LEU A 474 3.33 -10.25 -1.57
C LEU A 474 2.59 -10.80 -0.34
N PHE A 475 2.33 -12.11 -0.29
CA PHE A 475 1.76 -12.74 0.90
C PHE A 475 2.68 -12.59 2.11
N VAL A 476 3.98 -12.87 1.95
CA VAL A 476 4.96 -12.66 3.01
C VAL A 476 5.03 -11.19 3.40
N THR A 477 4.87 -10.26 2.45
CA THR A 477 4.77 -8.83 2.77
C THR A 477 3.65 -8.55 3.76
N TYR A 478 2.42 -9.04 3.52
CA TYR A 478 1.31 -8.83 4.44
C TYR A 478 1.50 -9.53 5.79
N VAL A 479 2.07 -10.75 5.80
CA VAL A 479 2.40 -11.44 7.05
C VAL A 479 3.35 -10.60 7.88
N ALA A 480 4.44 -10.11 7.29
CA ALA A 480 5.39 -9.26 8.00
C ALA A 480 4.74 -7.93 8.45
N LEU A 481 3.78 -7.37 7.69
CA LEU A 481 3.13 -6.11 8.04
C LEU A 481 2.32 -6.27 9.33
N ASN A 482 1.66 -7.41 9.46
CA ASN A 482 0.86 -7.76 10.63
C ASN A 482 1.72 -8.19 11.83
N LEU A 483 2.99 -8.54 11.62
CA LEU A 483 3.95 -8.86 12.68
C LEU A 483 4.76 -7.63 13.16
N MET A 484 4.80 -6.54 12.39
CA MET A 484 5.67 -5.38 12.65
C MET A 484 4.98 -4.22 13.41
N ASP A 485 3.84 -4.44 14.07
CA ASP A 485 3.21 -3.52 15.05
C ASP A 485 3.14 -2.04 14.68
N GLY A 486 2.84 -1.75 13.41
CA GLY A 486 2.69 -0.39 12.91
C GLY A 486 4.00 0.29 12.50
N HIS A 487 5.13 -0.41 12.55
CA HIS A 487 6.29 -0.02 11.75
C HIS A 487 6.01 -0.30 10.27
N GLY A 488 6.28 0.69 9.42
CA GLY A 488 6.18 0.50 7.97
C GLY A 488 7.20 -0.52 7.51
N GLN A 489 6.81 -1.28 6.49
CA GLN A 489 7.63 -2.35 5.95
C GLN A 489 7.91 -2.08 4.47
N PRO A 490 9.16 -2.28 4.01
CA PRO A 490 9.46 -2.27 2.60
C PRO A 490 8.85 -3.51 1.93
N ALA A 491 7.88 -3.33 1.05
CA ALA A 491 7.21 -4.43 0.35
C ALA A 491 8.15 -5.13 -0.64
N LEU A 492 8.99 -4.37 -1.35
CA LEU A 492 9.92 -4.88 -2.34
C LEU A 492 11.05 -5.70 -1.72
N LEU A 493 11.31 -5.54 -0.41
CA LEU A 493 12.23 -6.39 0.36
C LEU A 493 11.87 -7.87 0.23
N TYR A 494 10.58 -8.18 0.15
CA TYR A 494 10.08 -9.56 0.05
C TYR A 494 9.76 -9.92 -1.40
N ILE A 495 9.13 -9.02 -2.16
CA ILE A 495 8.70 -9.34 -3.53
C ILE A 495 9.88 -9.54 -4.48
N VAL A 496 10.91 -8.70 -4.42
CA VAL A 496 12.03 -8.73 -5.38
C VAL A 496 12.84 -10.02 -5.25
N PRO A 497 13.29 -10.45 -4.06
CA PRO A 497 14.02 -11.70 -3.94
C PRO A 497 13.20 -12.88 -4.48
N PHE A 498 11.91 -12.99 -4.12
CA PHE A 498 11.09 -14.12 -4.57
C PHE A 498 10.97 -14.14 -6.09
N THR A 499 10.60 -13.01 -6.71
CA THR A 499 10.39 -12.91 -8.16
C THR A 499 11.70 -13.07 -8.95
N LEU A 500 12.67 -12.20 -8.70
CA LEU A 500 13.94 -12.17 -9.43
C LEU A 500 14.79 -13.41 -9.13
N GLY A 501 14.85 -13.84 -7.86
CA GLY A 501 15.58 -15.02 -7.45
C GLY A 501 15.04 -16.30 -8.09
N THR A 502 13.72 -16.46 -8.15
CA THR A 502 13.09 -17.59 -8.85
C THR A 502 13.41 -17.55 -10.35
N PHE A 503 13.33 -16.38 -10.98
CA PHE A 503 13.58 -16.23 -12.41
C PHE A 503 15.05 -16.55 -12.78
N ILE A 504 16.01 -16.02 -12.04
CA ILE A 504 17.44 -16.31 -12.24
C ILE A 504 17.74 -17.79 -11.98
N SER A 505 17.23 -18.35 -10.88
CA SER A 505 17.45 -19.76 -10.53
C SER A 505 16.96 -20.72 -11.62
N LEU A 506 15.78 -20.45 -12.18
CA LEU A 506 15.25 -21.22 -13.31
C LEU A 506 16.09 -21.03 -14.57
N GLY A 507 16.52 -19.80 -14.87
CA GLY A 507 17.37 -19.50 -16.01
C GLY A 507 18.72 -20.23 -15.96
N VAL A 508 19.33 -20.31 -14.78
CA VAL A 508 20.56 -21.09 -14.54
C VAL A 508 20.29 -22.58 -14.73
N LYS A 509 19.25 -23.11 -14.07
CA LYS A 509 18.92 -24.54 -14.11
C LYS A 509 18.59 -25.04 -15.53
N ARG A 510 18.02 -24.17 -16.37
CA ARG A 510 17.65 -24.49 -17.76
C ARG A 510 18.76 -24.18 -18.77
N GLY A 511 19.88 -23.57 -18.34
CA GLY A 511 20.98 -23.18 -19.23
C GLY A 511 20.65 -22.03 -20.18
N GLU A 512 19.55 -21.30 -19.94
CA GLU A 512 19.04 -20.24 -20.82
C GLU A 512 19.39 -18.83 -20.31
N LEU A 513 20.04 -18.74 -19.14
CA LEU A 513 20.36 -17.45 -18.50
C LEU A 513 21.07 -16.50 -19.47
N LYS A 514 22.03 -16.99 -20.27
CA LYS A 514 22.77 -16.14 -21.22
C LYS A 514 21.87 -15.50 -22.26
N ILE A 515 20.85 -16.21 -22.74
CA ILE A 515 19.88 -15.70 -23.73
C ILE A 515 18.97 -14.66 -23.08
N LEU A 516 18.44 -14.98 -21.89
CA LEU A 516 17.58 -14.08 -21.12
C LEU A 516 18.30 -12.79 -20.71
N TRP A 517 19.58 -12.89 -20.36
CA TRP A 517 20.39 -11.79 -19.84
C TRP A 517 20.76 -10.76 -20.89
N SER A 518 21.18 -11.19 -22.09
CA SER A 518 21.65 -10.27 -23.14
C SER A 518 20.58 -9.95 -24.17
N ARG A 519 19.90 -10.97 -24.70
CA ARG A 519 19.01 -10.82 -25.85
C ARG A 519 17.56 -10.60 -25.44
N GLY A 520 17.13 -11.22 -24.33
CA GLY A 520 15.76 -11.10 -23.83
C GLY A 520 14.67 -11.75 -24.68
N GLU A 521 14.98 -12.12 -25.93
CA GLU A 521 14.12 -12.87 -26.84
C GLU A 521 14.72 -14.24 -27.19
N PRO A 522 13.89 -15.25 -27.51
CA PRO A 522 14.38 -16.51 -28.06
C PRO A 522 15.08 -16.30 -29.40
N LYS A 523 15.98 -17.22 -29.77
CA LYS A 523 16.59 -17.21 -31.10
C LYS A 523 15.49 -17.50 -32.13
N ARG A 524 15.10 -16.50 -32.92
CA ARG A 524 14.31 -16.71 -34.14
C ARG A 524 15.25 -17.34 -35.17
N ALA A 525 14.86 -18.48 -35.74
CA ALA A 525 15.55 -19.02 -36.91
C ALA A 525 15.29 -18.04 -38.07
N CYS A 526 16.35 -17.63 -38.77
CA CYS A 526 16.17 -16.84 -39.98
C CYS A 526 15.63 -17.78 -41.08
N PRO A 527 14.49 -17.48 -41.70
CA PRO A 527 13.92 -18.34 -42.75
C PRO A 527 14.88 -18.54 -43.93
N HIS A 528 15.74 -17.55 -44.22
CA HIS A 528 16.76 -17.65 -45.27
C HIS A 528 17.80 -18.76 -45.07
N ILE A 529 17.97 -19.30 -43.85
CA ILE A 529 18.93 -20.38 -43.59
C ILE A 529 18.28 -21.76 -43.79
N GLU A 530 16.95 -21.88 -43.65
CA GLU A 530 16.25 -23.14 -43.89
C GLU A 530 16.14 -23.46 -45.38
N ASP A 531 15.91 -22.45 -46.23
CA ASP A 531 15.87 -22.65 -47.69
C ASP A 531 17.24 -23.05 -48.27
N ASP A 532 18.34 -22.44 -47.80
CA ASP A 532 19.70 -22.81 -48.24
C ASP A 532 20.09 -24.23 -47.79
N GLN A 533 19.62 -24.70 -46.63
CA GLN A 533 19.86 -26.08 -46.18
C GLN A 533 18.97 -27.12 -46.88
N GLN A 534 17.81 -26.74 -47.40
CA GLN A 534 16.99 -27.62 -48.24
C GLN A 534 17.53 -27.68 -49.69
N LEU A 535 18.05 -26.57 -50.21
CA LEU A 535 18.69 -26.51 -51.53
C LEU A 535 20.05 -27.22 -51.60
N LEU A 536 20.76 -27.37 -50.48
CA LEU A 536 22.02 -28.13 -50.41
C LEU A 536 21.83 -29.64 -50.18
N ASN A 537 20.60 -30.08 -49.84
CA ASN A 537 20.26 -31.48 -49.62
C ASN A 537 19.45 -32.10 -50.79
N HIS A 538 19.22 -31.34 -51.85
CA HIS A 538 18.67 -31.78 -53.14
C HIS A 538 19.72 -31.58 -54.23
#